data_AF-A0A6I3MYA3-F1
#
_entry.id   AF-A0A6I3MYA3-F1
#
_cell.length_a   1.000
_cell.length_b   1.000
_cell.length_c   1.000
_cell.angle_alpha   90.00
_cell.angle_beta   90.00
_cell.angle_gamma   90.00
#
_symmetry.space_group_name_H-M   'P 1'
#
loop_
_entity.id
_entity.type
_entity.pdbx_description
1 polymer ?
#
loop_
_entity_poly.entity_id
_entity_poly.type
_entity_poly.pdbx_seq_one_letter_code
_entity_poly.pdbx_strand_id
1 'polypeptide(L)'
;MEANKPKRGRKRTADSITKRLAAIQKELTTADAIVKLRLTQERMNLTAELATKQLGSDFTKLENQFVKIAAEYSQRNGITYSAWQEMGVQPNVLKRAGINREEL
;
A
#
# COMPACT_ATOMS: atom_id res chain seq x y z
N MET A 1 38.32 5.45 -2.91
CA MET A 1 37.30 6.36 -2.36
C MET A 1 36.33 5.53 -1.54
N GLU A 2 36.28 5.80 -0.25
CA GLU A 2 35.74 4.88 0.76
C GLU A 2 34.21 4.89 0.79
N ALA A 3 33.65 3.68 0.79
CA ALA A 3 32.23 3.41 0.70
C ALA A 3 31.52 3.73 2.01
N ASN A 4 30.86 4.89 2.08
CA ASN A 4 29.94 5.23 3.17
C ASN A 4 28.60 4.50 2.97
N LYS A 5 28.55 3.20 3.28
CA LYS A 5 27.29 2.42 3.33
C LYS A 5 26.58 2.72 4.65
N PRO A 6 25.42 3.41 4.66
CA PRO A 6 24.70 3.64 5.90
C PRO A 6 24.21 2.31 6.49
N LYS A 7 24.43 2.12 7.80
CA LYS A 7 23.87 1.03 8.61
C LYS A 7 22.38 0.88 8.30
N ARG A 8 21.94 -0.29 7.80
CA ARG A 8 20.52 -0.62 7.59
C ARG A 8 19.81 -0.64 8.95
N GLY A 9 19.36 0.53 9.41
CA GLY A 9 18.29 0.61 10.39
C GLY A 9 17.06 -0.13 9.86
N ARG A 10 16.19 -0.62 10.75
CA ARG A 10 14.92 -1.27 10.37
C ARG A 10 14.25 -0.45 9.27
N LYS A 11 13.86 -1.07 8.16
CA LYS A 11 13.12 -0.42 7.06
C LYS A 11 11.98 0.40 7.68
N ARG A 12 11.81 1.66 7.27
CA ARG A 12 10.66 2.47 7.69
C ARG A 12 9.36 1.74 7.32
N THR A 13 8.62 1.31 8.33
CA THR A 13 7.27 0.74 8.23
C THR A 13 6.22 1.84 8.40
N ALA A 14 4.98 1.58 7.96
CA ALA A 14 3.87 2.51 8.17
C ALA A 14 3.72 2.90 9.65
N ASP A 15 3.83 1.93 10.57
CA ASP A 15 3.82 2.16 12.03
C ASP A 15 4.95 3.10 12.48
N SER A 16 6.18 2.89 12.00
CA SER A 16 7.31 3.77 12.35
C SER A 16 7.14 5.20 11.81
N ILE A 17 6.51 5.35 10.65
CA ILE A 17 6.21 6.65 10.04
C ILE A 17 5.14 7.38 10.86
N THR A 18 4.05 6.69 11.24
CA THR A 18 3.00 7.25 12.10
C THR A 18 3.56 7.69 13.45
N LYS A 19 4.44 6.89 14.06
CA LYS A 19 5.12 7.25 15.31
C LYS A 19 5.99 8.49 15.15
N ARG A 20 6.74 8.61 14.05
CA ARG A 20 7.56 9.81 13.79
C ARG A 20 6.70 11.04 13.52
N LEU A 21 5.60 10.92 12.79
CA LEU A 21 4.64 12.02 12.57
C LEU A 21 4.06 12.53 13.90
N ALA A 22 3.70 11.63 14.82
CA ALA A 22 3.22 12.00 16.15
C ALA A 22 4.29 12.72 16.99
N ALA A 23 5.57 12.31 16.89
CA ALA A 23 6.67 13.01 17.54
C ALA A 23 6.90 14.40 16.95
N ILE A 24 6.93 14.53 15.63
CA ILE A 24 7.06 15.82 14.92
C ILE A 24 5.96 16.80 15.34
N GLN A 25 4.71 16.32 15.48
CA GLN A 25 3.61 17.17 15.91
C GLN A 25 3.84 17.77 17.30
N LYS A 26 4.48 17.04 18.21
CA LYS A 26 4.86 17.54 19.54
C LYS A 26 6.02 18.52 19.44
N GLU A 27 7.08 18.17 18.70
CA GLU A 27 8.27 19.02 18.52
C GLU A 27 7.92 20.37 17.86
N LEU A 28 6.95 20.40 16.93
CA LEU A 28 6.49 21.62 16.27
C LEU A 28 5.88 22.67 17.23
N THR A 29 5.43 22.27 18.42
CA THR A 29 4.80 23.20 19.39
C THR A 29 5.82 24.09 20.09
N THR A 30 7.06 23.61 20.24
CA THR A 30 8.13 24.30 20.99
C THR A 30 9.34 24.66 20.11
N ALA A 31 9.34 24.27 18.83
CA ALA A 31 10.45 24.48 17.92
C ALA A 31 10.61 25.95 17.46
N ASP A 32 11.86 26.41 17.43
CA ASP A 32 12.26 27.67 16.80
C ASP A 32 12.01 27.69 15.29
N ALA A 33 11.99 28.88 14.68
CA ALA A 33 11.58 29.08 13.29
C ALA A 33 12.29 28.17 12.26
N ILE A 34 13.61 28.01 12.37
CA ILE A 34 14.41 27.16 11.45
C ILE A 34 14.09 25.68 11.66
N VAL A 35 13.96 25.25 12.92
CA VAL A 35 13.63 23.86 13.27
C VAL A 35 12.21 23.53 12.81
N LYS A 36 11.27 24.46 12.98
CA LYS A 36 9.88 24.36 12.54
C LYS A 36 9.78 24.17 11.03
N LEU A 37 10.57 24.90 10.24
CA LEU A 37 10.65 24.71 8.79
C LEU A 37 11.10 23.29 8.43
N ARG A 38 12.18 22.81 9.04
CA ARG A 38 12.72 21.46 8.80
C ARG A 38 11.71 20.37 9.18
N LEU A 39 11.09 20.48 10.36
CA LEU A 39 10.08 19.54 10.84
C LEU A 39 8.84 19.53 9.95
N THR A 40 8.46 20.68 9.40
CA THR A 40 7.35 20.77 8.44
C THR A 40 7.68 20.03 7.14
N GLN A 41 8.89 20.19 6.61
CA GLN A 41 9.33 19.43 5.43
C GLN A 41 9.39 17.93 5.70
N GLU A 42 9.91 17.53 6.87
CA GLU A 42 9.95 16.12 7.27
C GLU A 42 8.54 15.53 7.36
N ARG A 43 7.60 16.25 7.97
CA ARG A 43 6.18 15.86 8.04
C ARG A 43 5.61 15.63 6.64
N MET A 44 5.81 16.56 5.70
CA MET A 44 5.31 16.44 4.33
C MET A 44 5.86 15.18 3.63
N ASN A 45 7.16 14.94 3.74
CA ASN A 45 7.80 13.77 3.14
C ASN A 45 7.26 12.47 3.73
N LEU A 46 7.10 12.40 5.06
CA LEU A 46 6.58 11.23 5.76
C LEU A 46 5.11 10.97 5.44
N THR A 47 4.29 12.02 5.32
CA THR A 47 2.88 11.88 4.91
C THR A 47 2.77 11.35 3.49
N ALA A 48 3.57 11.85 2.54
CA ALA A 48 3.61 11.33 1.18
C ALA A 48 4.06 9.85 1.15
N GLU A 49 5.11 9.50 1.89
CA GLU A 49 5.57 8.11 2.01
C GLU A 49 4.46 7.20 2.60
N LEU A 50 3.74 7.66 3.62
CA LEU A 50 2.66 6.90 4.23
C LEU A 50 1.49 6.69 3.27
N ALA A 51 1.10 7.71 2.51
CA ALA A 51 0.02 7.62 1.53
C ALA A 51 0.32 6.55 0.47
N THR A 52 1.55 6.51 -0.06
CA THR A 52 1.94 5.49 -1.05
C THR A 52 1.88 4.07 -0.49
N LYS A 53 2.30 3.88 0.77
CA LYS A 53 2.22 2.57 1.46
C LYS A 53 0.78 2.15 1.78
N GLN A 54 -0.07 3.10 2.17
CA GLN A 54 -1.47 2.86 2.47
C GLN A 54 -2.23 2.42 1.22
N LEU A 55 -2.05 3.13 0.10
CA LEU A 55 -2.65 2.75 -1.19
C LEU A 55 -2.35 1.29 -1.54
N GLY A 56 -1.08 0.86 -1.49
CA GLY A 56 -0.73 -0.54 -1.75
C GLY A 56 -1.38 -1.54 -0.78
N SER A 57 -1.51 -1.16 0.50
CA SER A 57 -2.16 -2.00 1.50
C SER A 57 -3.68 -2.13 1.29
N ASP A 58 -4.35 -1.07 0.82
CA ASP A 58 -5.79 -1.08 0.56
C ASP A 58 -6.11 -1.85 -0.72
N PHE A 59 -5.28 -1.74 -1.75
CA PHE A 59 -5.38 -2.62 -2.94
C PHE A 59 -5.26 -4.10 -2.55
N THR A 60 -4.32 -4.45 -1.66
CA THR A 60 -4.15 -5.83 -1.18
C THR A 60 -5.40 -6.33 -0.44
N LYS A 61 -6.05 -5.48 0.38
CA LYS A 61 -7.30 -5.82 1.07
C LYS A 61 -8.45 -6.04 0.09
N LEU A 62 -8.61 -5.14 -0.88
CA LEU A 62 -9.63 -5.25 -1.92
C LEU A 62 -9.45 -6.51 -2.74
N GLU A 63 -8.22 -6.82 -3.15
CA GLU A 63 -7.89 -8.05 -3.87
C GLU A 63 -8.23 -9.30 -3.04
N ASN A 64 -7.91 -9.30 -1.74
CA ASN A 64 -8.26 -10.40 -0.84
C ASN A 64 -9.78 -10.57 -0.66
N GLN A 65 -10.55 -9.48 -0.68
CA GLN A 65 -12.00 -9.55 -0.64
C GLN A 65 -12.55 -10.08 -1.97
N PHE A 66 -12.06 -9.57 -3.09
CA PHE A 66 -12.42 -10.04 -4.43
C PHE A 66 -12.20 -11.55 -4.56
N VAL A 67 -11.01 -12.03 -4.21
CA VAL A 67 -10.63 -13.46 -4.29
C VAL A 67 -11.60 -14.37 -3.53
N LYS A 68 -12.22 -13.90 -2.43
CA LYS A 68 -13.17 -14.70 -1.65
C LYS A 68 -14.53 -14.87 -2.32
N ILE A 69 -14.98 -13.89 -3.10
CA ILE A 69 -16.34 -13.85 -3.64
C ILE A 69 -16.41 -14.12 -5.14
N ALA A 70 -15.30 -13.93 -5.86
CA ALA A 70 -15.32 -13.85 -7.32
C ALA A 70 -15.71 -15.18 -7.98
N ALA A 71 -15.27 -16.34 -7.48
CA ALA A 71 -15.64 -17.63 -8.06
C ALA A 71 -17.15 -17.92 -7.96
N GLU A 72 -17.72 -17.81 -6.75
CA GLU A 72 -19.16 -18.03 -6.53
C GLU A 72 -20.00 -17.05 -7.35
N TYR A 73 -19.61 -15.77 -7.37
CA TYR A 73 -20.27 -14.76 -8.19
C TYR A 73 -20.19 -15.10 -9.68
N SER A 74 -19.05 -15.59 -10.16
CA SER A 74 -18.87 -15.97 -11.56
C SER A 74 -19.74 -17.14 -11.95
N GLN A 75 -19.79 -18.19 -11.12
CA GLN A 75 -20.64 -19.36 -11.33
C GLN A 75 -22.13 -18.99 -11.35
N ARG A 76 -22.57 -18.16 -10.40
CA ARG A 76 -23.96 -17.73 -10.31
C ARG A 76 -24.41 -16.87 -11.49
N ASN A 77 -23.50 -16.09 -12.07
CA ASN A 77 -23.81 -15.12 -13.13
C ASN A 77 -23.30 -15.53 -14.52
N GLY A 78 -22.71 -16.72 -14.66
CA GLY A 78 -22.13 -17.18 -15.93
C GLY A 78 -20.97 -16.31 -16.44
N ILE A 79 -20.20 -15.70 -15.54
CA ILE A 79 -19.11 -14.79 -15.92
C ILE A 79 -17.86 -15.58 -16.23
N THR A 80 -17.29 -15.32 -17.41
CA THR A 80 -16.16 -16.08 -17.89
C THR A 80 -14.82 -15.53 -17.41
N TYR A 81 -13.77 -16.36 -17.45
CA TYR A 81 -12.39 -15.89 -17.26
C TYR A 81 -12.04 -14.75 -18.24
N SER A 82 -12.45 -14.86 -19.51
CA SER A 82 -12.22 -13.83 -20.52
C SER A 82 -12.94 -12.51 -20.19
N ALA A 83 -14.17 -12.58 -19.68
CA ALA A 83 -14.92 -11.39 -19.27
C ALA A 83 -14.21 -10.62 -18.15
N TRP A 84 -13.62 -11.33 -17.19
CA TRP A 84 -12.80 -10.69 -16.15
C TRP A 84 -11.52 -10.06 -16.70
N GLN A 85 -10.86 -10.71 -17.67
CA GLN A 85 -9.67 -10.16 -18.32
C GLN A 85 -9.98 -8.89 -19.12
N GLU A 86 -11.11 -8.85 -19.83
CA GLU A 86 -11.55 -7.65 -20.56
C GLU A 86 -11.80 -6.45 -19.63
N MET A 87 -12.27 -6.71 -18.40
CA MET A 87 -12.41 -5.70 -17.36
C MET A 87 -11.09 -5.33 -16.67
N GLY A 88 -9.96 -5.93 -17.09
CA GLY A 88 -8.63 -5.61 -16.59
C GLY A 88 -8.23 -6.36 -15.31
N VAL A 89 -8.96 -7.40 -14.91
CA VAL A 89 -8.56 -8.23 -13.76
C VAL A 89 -7.35 -9.09 -14.14
N GLN A 90 -6.29 -8.98 -13.35
CA GLN A 90 -5.04 -9.67 -13.65
C GLN A 90 -5.20 -11.20 -13.50
N PRO A 91 -4.55 -12.00 -14.38
CA PRO A 91 -4.60 -13.47 -14.33
C PRO A 91 -4.24 -14.07 -12.98
N ASN A 92 -3.28 -13.46 -12.25
CA ASN A 92 -2.87 -13.93 -10.93
C ASN A 92 -4.00 -13.80 -9.90
N VAL A 93 -4.79 -12.73 -9.98
CA VAL A 93 -5.94 -12.50 -9.08
C VAL A 93 -7.03 -13.53 -9.35
N LEU A 94 -7.33 -13.80 -10.63
CA LEU A 94 -8.32 -14.81 -11.03
C LEU A 94 -7.90 -16.21 -10.61
N LYS A 95 -6.63 -16.56 -10.79
CA LYS A 95 -6.08 -17.83 -10.31
C LYS A 95 -6.22 -17.98 -8.79
N ARG A 96 -5.92 -16.91 -8.03
CA ARG A 96 -6.11 -16.90 -6.57
C ARG A 96 -7.58 -17.05 -6.18
N ALA A 97 -8.49 -16.49 -6.97
CA ALA A 97 -9.94 -16.63 -6.81
C ALA A 97 -10.46 -18.02 -7.19
N GLY A 98 -9.63 -18.90 -7.78
CA GLY A 98 -10.06 -20.20 -8.28
C GLY A 98 -10.79 -20.14 -9.62
N ILE A 99 -10.67 -19.04 -10.37
CA ILE A 99 -11.27 -18.90 -11.71
C ILE A 99 -10.18 -19.27 -12.73
N ASN A 100 -10.30 -20.45 -13.31
CA ASN A 100 -9.35 -20.95 -14.30
C ASN A 100 -9.81 -20.65 -15.73
N ARG A 101 -8.84 -20.61 -16.65
CA ARG A 101 -9.11 -20.37 -18.08
C ARG A 101 -9.96 -21.48 -18.72
N GLU A 102 -10.01 -22.65 -18.10
CA GLU A 102 -10.68 -23.85 -18.64
C GLU A 102 -12.02 -24.16 -17.97
N GLU A 103 -12.46 -23.39 -16.97
CA GLU A 103 -13.68 -23.70 -16.20
C GLU A 103 -14.99 -23.14 -16.78
N LEU A 104 -15.05 -22.88 -18.09
CA LEU A 104 -16.29 -22.48 -18.78
C LEU A 104 -16.52 -23.28 -20.06
#